data_AF-A0A4V6PU87-F1
#
_entry.id   AF-A0A4V6PU87-F1
#
_cell.length_a   1.000
_cell.length_b   1.000
_cell.length_c   1.000
_cell.angle_alpha   90.00
_cell.angle_beta   90.00
_cell.angle_gamma   90.00
#
_symmetry.space_group_name_H-M   'P 1'
#
loop_
_entity.id
_entity.type
_entity.pdbx_description
1 polymer ?
#
loop_
_entity_poly.entity_id
_entity_poly.type
_entity_poly.pdbx_seq_one_letter_code
_entity_poly.pdbx_strand_id
1 'polypeptide(L)'
;MKTFFKILLSLSLLLAVLALAGGFAVWQELASHPEVQISVNGETLPLHELHAMHWSGLVLGGLITGFVLLLVLPLALLLGLGLPMLIVASVLGLGLLALVGVGGLLLSPLLLLGLPLWLLLRDRRPAPEKPQAATATQA
;
A
#
# COMPACT_ATOMS: atom_id res chain seq x y z
N MET A 1 5.20 -11.67 -15.41
CA MET A 1 5.31 -12.03 -13.98
C MET A 1 6.77 -12.16 -13.49
N LYS A 2 7.64 -12.91 -14.18
CA LYS A 2 9.07 -13.08 -13.80
C LYS A 2 9.84 -11.76 -13.60
N THR A 3 9.65 -10.76 -14.46
CA THR A 3 10.38 -9.48 -14.37
C THR A 3 9.91 -8.63 -13.20
N PHE A 4 8.59 -8.54 -13.00
CA PHE A 4 8.00 -7.80 -11.88
C PHE A 4 8.44 -8.38 -10.53
N PHE A 5 8.42 -9.70 -10.38
CA PHE A 5 8.89 -10.36 -9.15
C PHE A 5 10.36 -10.09 -8.86
N LYS A 6 11.23 -10.14 -9.89
CA LYS A 6 12.66 -9.82 -9.75
C LYS A 6 12.88 -8.37 -9.32
N ILE A 7 12.15 -7.43 -9.91
CA ILE A 7 12.23 -6.01 -9.56
C ILE A 7 11.80 -5.81 -8.10
N LEU A 8 10.65 -6.36 -7.70
CA LEU A 8 10.13 -6.25 -6.35
C LEU A 8 11.10 -6.84 -5.32
N LEU A 9 11.69 -8.00 -5.63
CA LEU A 9 12.66 -8.67 -4.76
C LEU A 9 13.97 -7.86 -4.67
N SER A 10 14.47 -7.33 -5.79
CA SER A 10 15.67 -6.48 -5.78
C SER A 10 15.46 -5.20 -4.99
N LEU A 11 14.28 -4.60 -5.10
CA LEU A 11 13.92 -3.38 -4.40
C LEU A 11 13.79 -3.64 -2.89
N SER A 12 13.12 -4.73 -2.51
CA SER A 12 13.01 -5.17 -1.12
C SER A 12 14.39 -5.43 -0.50
N LEU A 13 15.25 -6.14 -1.23
CA LEU A 13 16.62 -6.40 -0.80
C LEU A 13 17.43 -5.11 -0.65
N LEU A 14 17.31 -4.18 -1.60
CA LEU A 14 17.98 -2.87 -1.53
C LEU A 14 17.52 -2.08 -0.30
N LEU A 15 16.21 -2.03 -0.03
CA LEU A 15 15.66 -1.37 1.14
C LEU A 15 16.16 -2.03 2.45
N ALA A 16 16.22 -3.36 2.49
CA ALA A 16 16.74 -4.08 3.65
C ALA A 16 18.21 -3.75 3.92
N VAL A 17 19.04 -3.71 2.87
CA VAL A 17 20.46 -3.33 2.99
C VAL A 17 20.60 -1.88 3.46
N LEU A 18 19.82 -0.96 2.90
CA LEU A 18 19.81 0.44 3.32
C LEU A 18 19.36 0.60 4.77
N ALA A 19 18.36 -0.15 5.21
CA ALA A 19 17.89 -0.13 6.61
C ALA A 19 18.97 -0.65 7.57
N LEU A 20 19.67 -1.73 7.21
CA LEU A 20 20.79 -2.26 8.01
C LEU A 20 21.96 -1.26 8.06
N ALA A 21 22.33 -0.68 6.92
CA ALA A 21 23.40 0.31 6.85
C ALA A 21 23.05 1.58 7.64
N GLY A 22 21.81 2.06 7.54
CA GLY A 22 21.31 3.19 8.31
C GLY A 22 21.29 2.91 9.81
N GLY A 23 20.80 1.75 10.23
CA GLY A 23 20.82 1.32 11.63
C GLY A 23 22.25 1.23 12.17
N PHE A 24 23.18 0.67 11.40
CA PHE A 24 24.59 0.61 11.77
C PHE A 24 25.24 1.99 11.86
N ALA A 25 24.97 2.90 10.92
CA ALA A 25 25.47 4.26 10.96
C ALA A 25 24.98 5.03 12.19
N VAL A 26 23.69 4.92 12.52
CA VAL A 26 23.11 5.50 13.74
C VAL A 26 23.77 4.92 14.99
N TRP A 27 24.00 3.61 15.02
CA TRP A 27 24.68 2.96 16.13
C TRP A 27 26.12 3.45 16.31
N GLN A 28 26.85 3.62 15.20
CA GLN A 28 28.22 4.14 15.22
C GLN A 28 28.28 5.58 15.73
N GLU A 29 27.38 6.45 15.25
CA GLU A 29 27.30 7.83 15.75
C GLU A 29 26.98 7.85 17.25
N LEU A 30 26.00 7.04 17.68
CA LEU A 30 25.63 6.95 19.09
C LEU A 30 26.80 6.44 19.96
N ALA A 31 27.57 5.48 19.46
CA ALA A 31 28.75 4.94 20.14
C ALA A 31 29.93 5.93 20.17
N SER A 32 30.00 6.85 19.20
CA SER A 32 31.08 7.84 19.09
C SER A 32 30.92 9.03 20.05
N HIS A 33 29.71 9.21 20.62
CA HIS A 33 29.42 10.26 21.60
C HIS A 33 29.55 9.74 23.04
N PRO A 34 30.66 10.03 23.75
CA PRO A 34 30.92 9.53 25.11
C PRO A 34 29.97 10.10 26.18
N GLU A 35 29.25 11.17 25.86
CA GLU A 35 28.24 11.80 26.71
C GLU A 35 26.93 10.99 26.77
N VAL A 36 26.71 10.06 25.84
CA VAL A 36 25.50 9.23 25.78
C VAL A 36 25.64 8.05 26.73
N GLN A 37 25.10 8.21 27.93
CA GLN A 37 25.02 7.14 28.93
C GLN A 37 23.66 6.46 28.87
N ILE A 38 23.64 5.13 28.81
CA ILE A 38 22.42 4.35 28.91
C ILE A 38 22.12 4.16 30.39
N SER A 39 21.06 4.79 30.89
CA SER A 39 20.56 4.53 32.24
C SER A 39 19.46 3.48 32.20
N VAL A 40 19.66 2.37 32.91
CA VAL A 40 18.64 1.33 33.10
C VAL A 40 18.29 1.31 34.58
N ASN A 41 17.03 1.57 34.92
CA ASN A 41 16.54 1.61 36.31
C ASN A 41 17.33 2.57 37.24
N GLY A 42 17.85 3.68 36.71
CA GLY A 42 18.61 4.66 37.49
C GLY A 42 20.10 4.37 37.62
N GLU A 43 20.57 3.23 37.14
CA GLU A 43 21.99 2.89 37.07
C GLU A 43 22.53 3.27 35.69
N THR A 44 23.51 4.18 35.64
CA THR A 44 24.20 4.59 34.41
C THR A 44 25.25 3.55 34.06
N LEU A 45 25.01 2.80 32.99
CA LEU A 45 25.94 1.80 32.49
C LEU A 45 26.87 2.44 31.46
N PRO A 46 28.17 2.62 31.75
CA PRO A 46 29.11 3.05 30.75
C PRO A 46 29.23 1.96 29.66
N LEU A 47 28.95 2.33 28.41
CA LEU A 47 28.98 1.45 27.24
C LEU A 47 30.32 0.69 27.09
N HIS A 48 31.41 1.20 27.66
CA HIS A 48 32.75 0.63 27.60
C HIS A 48 32.99 -0.52 28.62
N GLU A 49 32.15 -0.65 29.65
CA GLU A 49 32.29 -1.70 30.70
C GLU A 49 31.19 -2.77 30.61
N LEU A 50 30.56 -2.93 29.45
CA LEU A 50 29.55 -3.96 29.18
C LEU A 50 30.18 -5.36 29.23
N HIS A 51 30.29 -5.93 30.44
CA HIS A 51 30.60 -7.34 30.68
C HIS A 51 29.67 -8.26 29.87
N ALA A 52 30.11 -9.49 29.56
CA ALA A 52 29.37 -10.48 28.77
C ALA A 52 27.91 -10.73 29.26
N MET A 53 27.63 -10.48 30.54
CA MET A 53 26.28 -10.60 31.12
C MET A 53 25.31 -9.51 30.61
N HIS A 54 25.78 -8.29 30.34
CA HIS A 54 24.94 -7.20 29.85
C HIS A 54 24.54 -7.36 28.38
N TRP A 55 25.34 -8.07 27.59
CA TRP A 55 25.01 -8.43 26.21
C TRP A 55 23.75 -9.31 26.14
N SER A 56 23.54 -10.18 27.13
CA SER A 56 22.34 -11.02 27.17
C SER A 56 21.05 -10.20 27.31
N GLY A 57 21.07 -9.14 28.13
CA GLY A 57 19.95 -8.22 28.33
C GLY A 57 19.68 -7.35 27.11
N LEU A 58 20.74 -6.87 26.44
CA LEU A 58 20.63 -6.12 25.19
C LEU A 58 20.05 -6.96 24.05
N VAL A 59 20.52 -8.21 23.90
CA VAL A 59 20.01 -9.12 22.87
C VAL A 59 18.55 -9.50 23.15
N LEU A 60 18.23 -9.84 24.40
CA LEU A 60 16.85 -10.18 24.78
C LEU A 60 15.91 -8.98 24.63
N GLY A 61 16.35 -7.79 25.08
CA GLY A 61 15.62 -6.55 24.90
C GLY A 61 15.41 -6.22 23.42
N GLY A 62 16.46 -6.31 22.60
CA GLY A 62 16.38 -6.13 21.16
C GLY A 62 15.46 -7.14 20.47
N LEU A 63 15.46 -8.40 20.92
CA LEU A 63 14.55 -9.42 20.40
C LEU A 63 13.10 -9.11 20.74
N ILE A 64 12.81 -8.71 21.98
CA ILE A 64 11.47 -8.32 22.42
C ILE A 64 11.01 -7.07 21.66
N THR A 65 11.85 -6.03 21.60
CA THR A 65 11.54 -4.80 20.85
C THR A 65 11.30 -5.10 19.38
N GLY A 66 12.16 -5.93 18.75
CA GLY A 66 11.98 -6.37 17.38
C GLY A 66 10.66 -7.12 17.18
N PHE A 67 10.34 -8.07 18.05
CA PHE A 67 9.07 -8.80 18.02
C PHE A 67 7.85 -7.87 18.15
N VAL A 68 7.92 -6.92 19.09
CA VAL A 68 6.85 -5.95 19.30
C VAL A 68 6.67 -5.05 18.08
N LEU A 69 7.76 -4.50 17.54
CA LEU A 69 7.69 -3.58 16.40
C LEU A 69 7.31 -4.28 15.08
N LEU A 70 7.72 -5.54 14.88
CA LEU A 70 7.50 -6.25 13.61
C LEU A 70 6.20 -7.07 13.60
N LEU A 71 5.73 -7.57 14.74
CA LEU A 71 4.50 -8.35 14.80
C LEU A 71 3.40 -7.65 15.57
N VAL A 72 3.67 -7.30 16.84
CA VAL A 72 2.60 -6.83 17.73
C VAL A 72 2.04 -5.50 17.26
N LEU A 73 2.90 -4.55 16.92
CA LEU A 73 2.50 -3.20 16.52
C LEU A 73 1.72 -3.18 15.20
N PRO A 74 2.16 -3.84 14.11
CA PRO A 74 1.37 -3.92 12.88
C PRO A 74 0.02 -4.62 13.10
N LEU A 75 0.00 -5.69 13.89
CA LEU A 75 -1.22 -6.42 14.19
C LEU A 75 -2.18 -5.57 15.04
N ALA A 76 -1.66 -4.83 16.02
CA ALA A 76 -2.42 -3.89 16.83
C ALA A 76 -2.97 -2.73 16.01
N LEU A 77 -2.21 -2.18 15.05
CA LEU A 77 -2.70 -1.16 14.12
C LEU A 77 -3.76 -1.72 13.17
N LEU A 78 -3.57 -2.94 12.67
CA LEU A 78 -4.54 -3.59 11.77
C LEU A 78 -5.86 -3.89 12.49
N LEU A 79 -5.82 -4.41 13.72
CA LEU A 79 -7.02 -4.69 14.49
C LEU A 79 -7.62 -3.43 15.10
N GLY A 80 -6.79 -2.51 15.60
CA GLY A 80 -7.22 -1.31 16.30
C GLY A 80 -7.74 -0.22 15.38
N LEU A 81 -7.08 0.02 14.23
CA LEU A 81 -7.47 1.05 13.27
C LEU A 81 -8.00 0.46 11.96
N GLY A 82 -7.39 -0.63 11.48
CA GLY A 82 -7.80 -1.28 10.23
C GLY A 82 -9.22 -1.85 10.30
N LEU A 83 -9.57 -2.56 11.37
CA LEU A 83 -10.91 -3.12 11.56
C LEU A 83 -12.02 -2.06 11.62
N PRO A 84 -11.93 -0.98 12.43
CA PRO A 84 -12.98 0.04 12.43
C PRO A 84 -13.06 0.78 11.09
N MET A 85 -11.93 1.05 10.43
CA MET A 85 -11.95 1.61 9.06
C MET A 85 -12.64 0.67 8.07
N LEU A 86 -12.40 -0.63 8.18
CA LEU A 86 -13.05 -1.64 7.33
C LEU A 86 -14.56 -1.68 7.57
N ILE A 87 -15.00 -1.57 8.83
CA ILE A 87 -16.42 -1.51 9.18
C ILE A 87 -17.06 -0.26 8.57
N VAL A 88 -16.45 0.91 8.73
CA VAL A 88 -16.95 2.18 8.15
C VAL A 88 -17.03 2.08 6.63
N ALA A 89 -15.96 1.61 5.98
CA ALA A 89 -15.93 1.43 4.53
C ALA A 89 -17.02 0.45 4.05
N SER A 90 -17.25 -0.64 4.78
CA SER A 90 -18.28 -1.63 4.46
C SER A 90 -19.68 -1.05 4.58
N VAL A 91 -19.97 -0.32 5.67
CA VAL A 91 -21.27 0.35 5.87
C VAL A 91 -21.53 1.38 4.77
N LEU A 92 -20.55 2.20 4.44
CA LEU A 92 -20.66 3.19 3.36
C LEU A 92 -20.85 2.50 2.00
N GLY A 93 -20.07 1.46 1.72
CA GLY A 93 -20.18 0.67 0.49
C GLY A 93 -21.56 0.04 0.32
N LEU A 94 -22.09 -0.59 1.38
CA LEU A 94 -23.45 -1.15 1.38
C LEU A 94 -24.52 -0.07 1.20
N GLY A 95 -24.36 1.09 1.84
CA GLY A 95 -25.26 2.23 1.67
C GLY A 95 -25.29 2.74 0.23
N LEU A 96 -24.12 2.89 -0.41
CA LEU A 96 -24.02 3.27 -1.82
C LEU A 96 -24.62 2.21 -2.73
N LEU A 97 -24.37 0.93 -2.46
CA LEU A 97 -24.93 -0.18 -3.24
C LEU A 97 -26.46 -0.20 -3.14
N ALA A 98 -27.02 0.04 -1.95
CA ALA A 98 -28.45 0.16 -1.75
C ALA A 98 -29.02 1.38 -2.50
N LEU A 99 -28.35 2.53 -2.46
CA LEU A 99 -28.77 3.73 -3.18
C LEU A 99 -28.79 3.53 -4.69
N VAL A 100 -27.74 2.92 -5.25
CA VAL A 100 -27.66 2.59 -6.68
C VAL A 100 -28.67 1.51 -7.05
N GLY A 101 -28.89 0.51 -6.18
CA GLY A 101 -29.87 -0.55 -6.40
C GLY A 101 -31.30 0.00 -6.44
N VAL A 102 -31.72 0.73 -5.41
CA VAL A 102 -33.06 1.32 -5.32
C VAL A 102 -33.23 2.41 -6.38
N GLY A 103 -32.26 3.30 -6.55
CA GLY A 103 -32.27 4.32 -7.59
C GLY A 103 -32.36 3.69 -8.98
N GLY A 104 -31.57 2.66 -9.25
CA GLY A 104 -31.61 1.88 -10.48
C GLY A 104 -32.97 1.21 -10.70
N LEU A 105 -33.61 0.66 -9.67
CA LEU A 105 -34.97 0.11 -9.78
C LEU A 105 -36.02 1.18 -10.11
N LEU A 106 -35.95 2.34 -9.45
CA LEU A 106 -36.89 3.44 -9.67
C LEU A 106 -36.71 4.09 -11.05
N LEU A 107 -35.46 4.23 -11.51
CA LEU A 107 -35.11 4.72 -12.84
C LEU A 107 -35.18 3.62 -13.91
N SER A 108 -35.35 2.35 -13.53
CA SER A 108 -35.40 1.19 -14.44
C SER A 108 -36.39 1.36 -15.58
N PRO A 109 -37.68 1.74 -15.36
CA PRO A 109 -38.61 1.93 -16.47
C PRO A 109 -38.16 3.06 -17.42
N LEU A 110 -37.54 4.11 -16.89
CA LEU A 110 -37.00 5.21 -17.68
C LEU A 110 -35.73 4.82 -18.45
N LEU A 111 -34.86 3.99 -17.87
CA LEU A 111 -33.68 3.42 -18.51
C LEU A 111 -34.07 2.41 -19.60
N LEU A 112 -35.06 1.54 -19.36
CA LEU A 112 -35.56 0.57 -20.34
C LEU A 112 -36.19 1.23 -21.56
N LEU A 113 -36.85 2.38 -21.41
CA LEU A 113 -37.39 3.15 -22.53
C LEU A 113 -36.35 4.09 -23.15
N GLY A 114 -35.58 4.78 -22.32
CA GLY A 114 -34.61 5.78 -22.73
C GLY A 114 -33.37 5.21 -23.41
N LEU A 115 -32.86 4.05 -22.98
CA LEU A 115 -31.67 3.42 -23.57
C LEU A 115 -31.88 2.99 -25.03
N PRO A 116 -32.97 2.28 -25.41
CA PRO A 116 -33.23 1.97 -26.82
C PRO A 116 -33.59 3.22 -27.64
N LEU A 117 -34.35 4.19 -27.09
CA LEU A 117 -34.59 5.46 -27.78
C LEU A 117 -33.27 6.19 -28.07
N TRP A 118 -32.40 6.28 -27.06
CA TRP A 118 -31.08 6.89 -27.20
C TRP A 118 -30.21 6.13 -28.20
N LEU A 119 -30.26 4.80 -28.22
CA LEU A 119 -29.52 4.00 -29.20
C LEU A 119 -30.03 4.20 -30.64
N LEU A 120 -31.35 4.40 -30.81
CA LEU A 120 -31.95 4.74 -32.11
C LEU A 120 -31.61 6.18 -32.55
N LEU A 121 -31.62 7.13 -31.62
CA LEU A 121 -31.28 8.54 -31.88
C LEU A 121 -29.77 8.79 -31.92
N ARG A 122 -28.95 7.83 -31.46
CA ARG A 122 -27.50 7.89 -31.55
C ARG A 122 -27.12 7.73 -33.02
N ASP A 123 -27.06 8.87 -33.66
CA ASP A 123 -26.69 9.11 -35.04
C ASP A 123 -25.51 8.21 -35.44
N ARG A 124 -25.80 7.23 -36.30
CA ARG A 124 -24.76 6.41 -36.94
C ARG A 124 -24.15 7.27 -38.02
N ARG A 125 -23.22 8.15 -37.65
CA ARG A 125 -22.38 8.85 -38.66
C ARG A 125 -21.76 7.77 -39.56
N PRO A 126 -22.11 7.71 -40.85
CA PRO A 126 -21.47 6.78 -41.76
C PRO A 126 -19.98 7.12 -41.78
N ALA A 127 -19.14 6.08 -41.68
CA ALA A 127 -17.72 6.22 -41.94
C ALA A 127 -17.56 6.88 -43.32
N PRO A 128 -16.65 7.86 -43.49
CA PRO A 128 -16.49 8.55 -44.75
C PRO A 128 -16.19 7.52 -45.83
N GLU A 129 -17.09 7.45 -46.80
CA GLU A 129 -17.00 6.57 -47.95
C GLU A 129 -15.68 6.92 -48.67
N LYS A 130 -14.76 5.95 -48.68
CA LYS A 130 -13.50 6.08 -49.44
C LYS A 130 -13.88 6.38 -50.89
N PRO A 131 -13.33 7.43 -51.53
CA PRO A 131 -13.61 7.74 -52.92
C PRO A 131 -13.35 6.51 -53.78
N GLN A 132 -14.43 5.96 -54.33
CA GLN A 132 -14.41 4.88 -55.29
C GLN A 132 -13.69 5.43 -56.53
N ALA A 133 -12.49 4.93 -56.79
CA ALA A 133 -11.71 5.31 -57.96
C ALA A 133 -12.52 4.95 -59.21
N ALA A 134 -13.11 5.97 -59.84
CA ALA A 134 -13.75 5.85 -61.12
C ALA A 134 -12.71 5.45 -62.16
N THR A 135 -13.00 4.34 -62.81
CA THR A 135 -12.58 3.90 -64.14
C THR A 135 -12.10 5.03 -65.07
N ALA A 136 -10.92 4.85 -65.65
CA ALA A 136 -10.57 5.44 -66.95
C ALA A 136 -9.99 4.35 -67.85
N THR A 137 -10.90 3.69 -68.56
CA THR A 137 -10.65 2.94 -69.79
C THR A 137 -10.42 3.96 -70.92
N GLN A 138 -9.23 4.02 -71.50
CA GLN A 138 -8.94 4.60 -72.83
C GLN A 138 -7.72 3.80 -73.36
N ALA A 139 -7.94 2.88 -74.32
CA ALA A 139 -7.94 3.08 -75.78
C ALA A 139 -6.53 2.95 -76.36
#